data_AF-A0A9X3EJP9-F1
#
_entry.id   AF-A0A9X3EJP9-F1
#
_cell.length_a   1.000
_cell.length_b   1.000
_cell.length_c   1.000
_cell.angle_alpha   90.00
_cell.angle_beta   90.00
_cell.angle_gamma   90.00
#
_symmetry.space_group_name_H-M   'P 1'
#
loop_
_entity.id
_entity.type
_entity.pdbx_description
1 polymer ?
#
loop_
_entity_poly.entity_id
_entity_poly.type
_entity_poly.pdbx_seq_one_letter_code
_entity_poly.pdbx_strand_id
1 'polypeptide(L)'
;MTTRPLVFATPEYGYLQAALCGSAALEAGEIDTFAFPDGERYLRLVTPVEGRDVVMIGGTVDDAAALTLFDLACGAVHYGARRLTLVVPYYGYATMERSTKPGEVVTAKTRAALFSAIPPASYGNRVLLLDLHAEGIPHYFEAGLVATHVYAKPVIRDIILDIAGGRPFVLACTDAGRAKWSSRSPTTSGSPPPSCSSAATTASAPRSPPSTPRSPASRSSSTTT
;
A
#
# COMPACT_ATOMS: atom_id res chain seq x y z
N MET A 1 4.55 18.82 27.98
CA MET A 1 4.18 19.65 26.81
C MET A 1 3.80 18.71 25.69
N THR A 2 2.57 18.77 25.19
CA THR A 2 2.10 17.91 24.09
C THR A 2 2.57 18.51 22.77
N THR A 3 3.74 18.08 22.28
CA THR A 3 4.26 18.49 20.97
C THR A 3 3.39 17.91 19.85
N ARG A 4 3.10 18.71 18.82
CA ARG A 4 2.36 18.24 17.64
C ARG A 4 3.09 17.04 16.99
N PRO A 5 2.37 16.07 16.40
CA PRO A 5 3.01 15.00 15.65
C PRO A 5 3.80 15.56 14.46
N LEU A 6 4.97 14.98 14.23
CA LEU A 6 5.87 15.35 13.13
C LEU A 6 5.66 14.37 11.97
N VAL A 7 5.30 14.90 10.82
CA VAL A 7 4.95 14.12 9.63
C VAL A 7 6.09 14.21 8.64
N PHE A 8 6.65 13.08 8.27
CA PHE A 8 7.63 12.92 7.20
C PHE A 8 7.00 12.19 6.03
N ALA A 9 7.50 12.42 4.81
CA ALA A 9 7.11 11.65 3.64
C ALA A 9 8.33 11.32 2.78
N THR A 10 8.32 10.14 2.15
CA THR A 10 9.24 9.86 1.04
C THR A 10 8.93 10.81 -0.13
N PRO A 11 9.89 11.08 -1.04
CA PRO A 11 9.72 12.07 -2.09
C PRO A 11 8.44 11.91 -2.92
N GLU A 12 8.05 10.66 -3.21
CA GLU A 12 6.87 10.34 -4.01
C GLU A 12 5.54 10.70 -3.32
N TYR A 13 5.56 10.85 -2.00
CA TYR A 13 4.40 11.13 -1.15
C TYR A 13 4.42 12.52 -0.53
N GLY A 14 5.32 13.42 -0.95
CA GLY A 14 5.40 14.79 -0.44
C GLY A 14 4.08 15.56 -0.56
N TYR A 15 3.29 15.30 -1.61
CA TYR A 15 1.96 15.89 -1.79
C TYR A 15 1.00 15.54 -0.63
N LEU A 16 1.10 14.33 -0.08
CA LEU A 16 0.22 13.86 0.99
C LEU A 16 0.62 14.47 2.34
N GLN A 17 1.92 14.65 2.59
CA GLN A 17 2.41 15.42 3.74
C GLN A 17 1.86 16.84 3.72
N ALA A 18 1.99 17.54 2.58
CA ALA A 18 1.48 18.90 2.43
C ALA A 18 -0.04 18.97 2.68
N ALA A 19 -0.81 18.04 2.13
CA ALA A 19 -2.26 17.97 2.34
C ALA A 19 -2.63 17.70 3.81
N LEU A 20 -1.91 16.82 4.51
CA LEU A 20 -2.16 16.50 5.93
C LEU A 20 -1.79 17.67 6.84
N CYS A 21 -0.65 18.30 6.63
CA CYS A 21 -0.23 19.48 7.39
C CYS A 21 -1.13 20.69 7.14
N GLY A 22 -1.74 20.79 5.95
CA GLY A 22 -2.71 21.84 5.63
C GLY A 22 -4.11 21.63 6.23
N SER A 23 -4.48 20.37 6.54
CA SER A 23 -5.82 20.01 7.02
C SER A 23 -5.90 19.68 8.51
N ALA A 24 -4.77 19.42 9.17
CA ALA A 24 -4.70 19.07 10.58
C ALA A 24 -3.56 19.82 11.29
N ALA A 25 -3.59 19.85 12.62
CA ALA A 25 -2.54 20.45 13.45
C ALA A 25 -1.29 19.55 13.53
N LEU A 26 -0.62 19.37 12.39
CA LEU A 26 0.57 18.53 12.21
C LEU A 26 1.75 19.39 11.76
N GLU A 27 2.96 19.00 12.14
CA GLU A 27 4.20 19.67 11.72
C GLU A 27 4.85 18.88 10.59
N ALA A 28 5.35 19.57 9.56
CA ALA A 28 6.09 18.91 8.49
C ALA A 28 7.55 18.71 8.90
N GLY A 29 8.01 17.47 8.83
CA GLY A 29 9.42 17.11 8.97
C GLY A 29 10.11 17.06 7.61
N GLU A 30 11.38 17.43 7.60
CA GLU A 30 12.23 17.47 6.42
C GLU A 30 13.14 16.24 6.37
N ILE A 31 13.23 15.63 5.19
CA ILE A 31 14.15 14.53 4.88
C ILE A 31 15.04 14.99 3.75
N ASP A 32 16.34 14.77 3.91
CA ASP A 32 17.31 14.90 2.84
C ASP A 32 17.59 13.52 2.25
N THR A 33 17.48 13.39 0.93
CA THR A 33 17.68 12.14 0.22
C THR A 33 18.23 12.38 -1.16
N PHE A 34 19.20 11.55 -1.54
CA PHE A 34 19.70 11.48 -2.92
C PHE A 34 20.12 10.05 -3.25
N ALA A 35 20.15 9.73 -4.55
CA ALA A 35 20.58 8.43 -5.04
C ALA A 35 22.04 8.50 -5.50
N PHE A 36 22.83 7.51 -5.12
CA PHE A 36 24.18 7.30 -5.63
C PHE A 36 24.13 6.60 -7.02
N PRO A 37 25.19 6.72 -7.84
CA PRO A 37 25.21 6.13 -9.19
C PRO A 37 25.13 4.59 -9.23
N ASP A 38 25.46 3.91 -8.14
CA ASP A 38 25.40 2.46 -7.98
C ASP A 38 24.01 1.96 -7.51
N GLY A 39 23.08 2.87 -7.22
CA GLY A 39 21.72 2.56 -6.78
C GLY A 39 21.53 2.61 -5.27
N GLU A 40 22.57 2.89 -4.48
CA GLU A 40 22.42 3.17 -3.05
C GLU A 40 21.70 4.51 -2.82
N ARG A 41 21.19 4.70 -1.60
CA ARG A 41 20.48 5.93 -1.24
C ARG A 41 21.05 6.53 0.03
N TYR A 42 21.33 7.83 -0.04
CA TYR A 42 21.53 8.63 1.15
C TYR A 42 20.17 9.01 1.74
N LEU A 43 20.06 8.91 3.06
CA LEU A 43 18.85 9.21 3.82
C LEU A 43 19.23 9.93 5.11
N ARG A 44 18.63 11.10 5.35
CA ARG A 44 18.83 11.86 6.59
C ARG A 44 17.53 12.53 7.03
N LEU A 45 17.15 12.31 8.29
CA LEU A 45 16.10 13.08 8.96
C LEU A 45 16.71 14.43 9.36
N VAL A 46 16.30 15.51 8.68
CA VAL A 46 16.81 16.86 8.94
C VAL A 46 16.13 17.45 10.18
N THR A 47 14.81 17.25 10.30
CA THR A 47 14.07 17.68 11.49
C THR A 47 14.27 16.70 12.66
N PRO A 48 14.64 17.18 13.87
CA PRO A 48 14.84 16.32 15.03
C PRO A 48 13.56 15.57 15.46
N VAL A 49 13.71 14.27 15.76
CA VAL A 49 12.60 13.37 16.11
C VAL A 49 12.55 12.98 17.59
N GLU A 50 13.58 13.29 18.36
CA GLU A 50 13.71 12.86 19.76
C GLU A 50 12.51 13.28 20.61
N GLY A 51 11.87 12.31 21.28
CA GLY A 51 10.69 12.54 22.12
C GLY A 51 9.40 12.89 21.36
N ARG A 52 9.42 12.93 20.01
CA ARG A 52 8.27 13.30 19.17
C ARG A 52 7.45 12.09 18.76
N ASP A 53 6.16 12.31 18.51
CA ASP A 53 5.34 11.35 17.78
C ASP A 53 5.57 11.55 16.29
N VAL A 54 6.06 10.51 15.61
CA VAL A 54 6.44 10.53 14.20
C VAL A 54 5.40 9.81 13.37
N VAL A 55 4.95 10.47 12.31
CA VAL A 55 4.18 9.88 11.22
C VAL A 55 5.09 9.81 10.00
N MET A 56 5.33 8.61 9.47
CA MET A 56 6.18 8.39 8.30
C MET A 56 5.32 7.89 7.15
N ILE A 57 5.20 8.69 6.10
CA ILE A 57 4.38 8.38 4.93
C ILE A 57 5.27 7.85 3.82
N GLY A 58 4.95 6.67 3.31
CA GLY A 58 5.64 6.12 2.14
C GLY A 58 4.96 4.86 1.64
N GLY A 59 5.12 4.56 0.36
CA GLY A 59 4.56 3.38 -0.27
C GLY A 59 5.60 2.32 -0.55
N THR A 60 5.14 1.12 -0.84
CA THR A 60 5.99 0.01 -1.31
C THR A 60 5.78 -0.22 -2.81
N VAL A 61 5.84 0.86 -3.60
CA VAL A 61 5.61 0.85 -5.05
C VAL A 61 6.64 0.00 -5.81
N ASP A 62 7.87 0.02 -5.33
CA ASP A 62 8.99 -0.81 -5.77
C ASP A 62 9.89 -1.15 -4.56
N ASP A 63 10.95 -1.92 -4.82
CA ASP A 63 11.89 -2.36 -3.78
C ASP A 63 12.65 -1.20 -3.13
N ALA A 64 13.05 -0.20 -3.92
CA ALA A 64 13.82 0.94 -3.43
C ALA A 64 12.97 1.84 -2.52
N ALA A 65 11.71 2.10 -2.88
CA ALA A 65 10.75 2.84 -2.07
C ALA A 65 10.46 2.12 -0.76
N ALA A 66 10.28 0.79 -0.81
CA ALA A 66 10.03 -0.02 0.37
C ALA A 66 11.22 -0.04 1.34
N LEU A 67 12.45 -0.16 0.83
CA LEU A 67 13.67 -0.09 1.65
C LEU A 67 13.88 1.32 2.21
N THR A 68 13.69 2.36 1.40
CA THR A 68 13.77 3.76 1.84
C THR A 68 12.82 4.04 3.02
N LEU A 69 11.57 3.58 2.92
CA LEU A 69 10.60 3.73 4.00
C LEU A 69 11.04 2.98 5.27
N PHE A 70 11.52 1.74 5.10
CA PHE A 70 12.02 0.92 6.21
C PHE A 70 13.21 1.58 6.92
N ASP A 71 14.20 2.05 6.17
CA ASP A 71 15.42 2.67 6.70
C ASP A 71 15.12 3.98 7.43
N LEU A 72 14.25 4.84 6.85
CA LEU A 72 13.80 6.07 7.50
C LEU A 72 13.02 5.80 8.79
N ALA A 73 12.19 4.76 8.81
CA ALA A 73 11.44 4.36 9.99
C ALA A 73 12.35 3.83 11.10
N CYS A 74 13.33 2.98 10.76
CA CYS A 74 14.36 2.52 11.67
C CYS A 74 15.18 3.69 12.22
N GLY A 75 15.60 4.61 11.36
CA GLY A 75 16.31 5.84 11.73
C GLY A 75 15.51 6.69 12.70
N ALA A 76 14.22 6.89 12.45
CA ALA A 76 13.35 7.69 13.33
C ALA A 76 13.32 7.11 14.75
N VAL A 77 13.17 5.79 14.89
CA VAL A 77 13.20 5.13 16.21
C VAL A 77 14.58 5.21 16.84
N HIS A 78 15.64 4.97 16.07
CA HIS A 78 17.02 5.05 16.55
C HIS A 78 17.36 6.43 17.13
N TYR A 79 16.89 7.51 16.48
CA TYR A 79 17.06 8.89 16.94
C TYR A 79 16.04 9.33 18.00
N GLY A 80 15.34 8.38 18.64
CA GLY A 80 14.53 8.63 19.83
C GLY A 80 13.09 9.06 19.57
N ALA A 81 12.52 8.74 18.40
CA ALA A 81 11.07 8.92 18.21
C ALA A 81 10.28 8.21 19.31
N ARG A 82 9.38 8.94 19.96
CA ARG A 82 8.56 8.44 21.07
C ARG A 82 7.56 7.41 20.59
N ARG A 83 6.98 7.62 19.41
CA ARG A 83 5.99 6.77 18.75
C ARG A 83 6.23 6.84 17.25
N LEU A 84 6.09 5.70 16.56
CA LEU A 84 6.14 5.65 15.10
C LEU A 84 4.78 5.21 14.54
N THR A 85 4.26 5.97 13.58
CA THR A 85 3.10 5.58 12.76
C THR A 85 3.50 5.59 11.29
N LEU A 86 3.60 4.41 10.69
CA LEU A 86 3.78 4.27 9.24
C LEU A 86 2.42 4.44 8.56
N VAL A 87 2.38 5.24 7.50
CA VAL A 87 1.23 5.35 6.61
C VAL A 87 1.67 4.85 5.26
N VAL A 88 1.05 3.76 4.79
CA VAL A 88 1.38 3.09 3.54
C VAL A 88 0.17 3.15 2.61
N PRO A 89 0.05 4.21 1.79
CA PRO A 89 -1.08 4.38 0.88
C PRO A 89 -1.17 3.27 -0.17
N TYR A 90 -0.02 2.76 -0.61
CA TYR A 90 0.06 1.64 -1.54
C TYR A 90 0.97 0.56 -0.99
N TYR A 91 0.39 -0.60 -0.71
CA TYR A 91 1.11 -1.80 -0.31
C TYR A 91 1.35 -2.71 -1.52
N GLY A 92 2.51 -2.57 -2.15
CA GLY A 92 2.97 -3.47 -3.22
C GLY A 92 3.06 -4.92 -2.75
N TYR A 93 3.02 -5.83 -3.72
CA TYR A 93 2.92 -7.29 -3.51
C TYR A 93 1.64 -7.75 -2.78
N ALA A 94 0.65 -6.89 -2.56
CA ALA A 94 -0.63 -7.29 -1.94
C ALA A 94 -1.38 -8.39 -2.73
N THR A 95 -1.11 -8.56 -4.02
CA THR A 95 -1.65 -9.64 -4.86
C THR A 95 -0.88 -10.97 -4.74
N MET A 96 0.24 -10.97 -4.03
CA MET A 96 1.09 -12.13 -3.74
C MET A 96 0.98 -12.50 -2.25
N GLU A 97 -0.26 -12.50 -1.72
CA GLU A 97 -0.57 -12.77 -0.32
C GLU A 97 -0.69 -14.27 -0.01
N ARG A 98 -0.79 -15.12 -1.03
CA ARG A 98 -0.86 -16.57 -0.83
C ARG A 98 -0.10 -17.31 -1.91
N SER A 99 0.41 -18.48 -1.55
CA SER A 99 0.90 -19.45 -2.51
C SER A 99 -0.29 -20.17 -3.13
N THR A 100 -0.36 -20.17 -4.46
CA THR A 100 -1.34 -20.93 -5.26
C THR A 100 -0.71 -22.17 -5.87
N LYS A 101 0.63 -22.18 -6.01
CA LYS A 101 1.42 -23.30 -6.53
C LYS A 101 2.56 -23.63 -5.56
N PRO A 102 2.96 -24.92 -5.47
CA PRO A 102 4.13 -25.31 -4.69
C PRO A 102 5.36 -24.49 -5.06
N GLY A 103 6.06 -23.96 -4.03
CA GLY A 103 7.28 -23.17 -4.20
C GLY A 103 7.08 -21.66 -4.44
N GLU A 104 5.84 -21.17 -4.58
CA GLU A 104 5.59 -19.73 -4.68
C GLU A 104 5.93 -19.01 -3.36
N VAL A 105 6.65 -17.89 -3.48
CA VAL A 105 7.00 -17.05 -2.33
C VAL A 105 5.85 -16.09 -2.05
N VAL A 106 5.40 -16.07 -0.79
CA VAL A 106 4.36 -15.15 -0.32
C VAL A 106 5.01 -13.79 -0.01
N THR A 107 5.29 -13.00 -1.06
CA THR A 107 6.05 -11.75 -0.92
C THR A 107 5.36 -10.70 -0.06
N ALA A 108 4.00 -10.69 0.00
CA ALA A 108 3.30 -9.82 0.95
C ALA A 108 3.70 -10.14 2.40
N LYS A 109 3.86 -11.42 2.75
CA LYS A 109 4.27 -11.84 4.09
C LYS A 109 5.73 -11.48 4.36
N THR A 110 6.64 -11.72 3.42
CA THR A 110 8.06 -11.39 3.62
C THR A 110 8.26 -9.87 3.74
N ARG A 111 7.51 -9.07 3.00
CA ARG A 111 7.52 -7.61 3.14
C ARG A 111 6.97 -7.16 4.49
N ALA A 112 5.87 -7.74 4.97
CA ALA A 112 5.36 -7.47 6.31
C ALA A 112 6.37 -7.85 7.40
N ALA A 113 7.09 -8.96 7.25
CA ALA A 113 8.15 -9.37 8.16
C ALA A 113 9.31 -8.36 8.20
N LEU A 114 9.72 -7.81 7.05
CA LEU A 114 10.71 -6.72 6.98
C LEU A 114 10.26 -5.52 7.82
N PHE A 115 9.05 -5.01 7.60
CA PHE A 115 8.53 -3.88 8.39
C PHE A 115 8.35 -4.22 9.87
N SER A 116 7.99 -5.46 10.19
CA SER A 116 7.87 -5.92 11.57
C SER A 116 9.22 -5.94 12.31
N ALA A 117 10.33 -5.99 11.57
CA ALA A 117 11.68 -5.92 12.14
C ALA A 117 12.12 -4.50 12.56
N ILE A 118 11.32 -3.46 12.28
CA ILE A 118 11.60 -2.10 12.74
C ILE A 118 11.67 -2.09 14.27
N PRO A 119 12.73 -1.51 14.89
CA PRO A 119 12.86 -1.45 16.33
C PRO A 119 11.64 -0.80 17.02
N PRO A 120 11.22 -1.27 18.20
CA PRO A 120 10.07 -0.70 18.88
C PRO A 120 10.37 0.70 19.43
N ALA A 121 9.54 1.68 19.11
CA ALA A 121 9.54 2.97 19.79
C ALA A 121 8.98 2.83 21.23
N SER A 122 9.29 3.78 22.12
CA SER A 122 8.89 3.72 23.53
C SER A 122 7.38 3.62 23.76
N TYR A 123 6.56 4.17 22.85
CA TYR A 123 5.09 4.09 22.89
C TYR A 123 4.51 3.22 21.76
N GLY A 124 5.35 2.37 21.16
CA GLY A 124 4.97 1.39 20.15
C GLY A 124 4.92 1.93 18.72
N ASN A 125 4.85 0.98 17.79
CA ASN A 125 4.82 1.23 16.36
C ASN A 125 3.47 0.82 15.79
N ARG A 126 2.97 1.57 14.81
CA ARG A 126 1.72 1.27 14.10
C ARG A 126 1.93 1.40 12.59
N VAL A 127 1.16 0.66 11.81
CA VAL A 127 1.10 0.81 10.36
C VAL A 127 -0.35 0.95 9.89
N LEU A 128 -0.62 1.98 9.10
CA LEU A 128 -1.89 2.21 8.43
C LEU A 128 -1.73 1.78 6.97
N LEU A 129 -2.55 0.82 6.56
CA LEU A 129 -2.57 0.25 5.21
C LEU A 129 -3.88 0.66 4.54
N LEU A 130 -3.83 1.16 3.31
CA LEU A 130 -5.02 1.62 2.60
C LEU A 130 -5.44 0.62 1.51
N ASP A 131 -6.74 0.30 1.47
CA ASP A 131 -7.41 -0.49 0.43
C ASP A 131 -6.63 -1.73 -0.07
N LEU A 132 -6.25 -2.60 0.87
CA LEU A 132 -5.50 -3.83 0.61
C LEU A 132 -6.27 -4.78 -0.31
N HIS A 133 -5.52 -5.49 -1.17
CA HIS A 133 -6.06 -6.54 -2.03
C HIS A 133 -6.74 -7.66 -1.22
N ALA A 134 -6.15 -8.02 -0.08
CA ALA A 134 -6.66 -9.05 0.81
C ALA A 134 -6.76 -8.55 2.24
N GLU A 135 -7.93 -8.78 2.87
CA GLU A 135 -8.22 -8.35 4.25
C GLU A 135 -7.32 -9.04 5.29
N GLY A 136 -6.66 -10.14 4.92
CA GLY A 136 -5.79 -10.92 5.81
C GLY A 136 -4.36 -10.36 5.97
N ILE A 137 -3.90 -9.50 5.06
CA ILE A 137 -2.52 -8.96 5.07
C ILE A 137 -2.12 -8.29 6.41
N PRO A 138 -2.99 -7.53 7.12
CA PRO A 138 -2.64 -6.96 8.42
C PRO A 138 -2.17 -8.00 9.45
N HIS A 139 -2.58 -9.26 9.34
CA HIS A 139 -2.16 -10.34 10.24
C HIS A 139 -0.74 -10.87 9.98
N TYR A 140 -0.07 -10.44 8.90
CA TYR A 140 1.34 -10.75 8.68
C TYR A 140 2.30 -9.86 9.45
N PHE A 141 1.82 -8.77 10.03
CA PHE A 141 2.63 -7.89 10.85
C PHE A 141 2.75 -8.46 12.27
N GLU A 142 3.99 -8.53 12.76
CA GLU A 142 4.36 -9.19 14.01
C GLU A 142 5.20 -8.23 14.89
N ALA A 143 5.82 -8.74 15.95
CA ALA A 143 6.79 -8.01 16.79
C ALA A 143 6.32 -6.66 17.37
N GLY A 144 5.01 -6.52 17.60
CA GLY A 144 4.42 -5.31 18.20
C GLY A 144 4.14 -4.18 17.21
N LEU A 145 4.35 -4.39 15.91
CA LEU A 145 3.89 -3.46 14.86
C LEU A 145 2.39 -3.67 14.60
N VAL A 146 1.54 -2.79 15.16
CA VAL A 146 0.09 -2.93 15.04
C VAL A 146 -0.39 -2.42 13.69
N ALA A 147 -0.89 -3.33 12.85
CA ALA A 147 -1.43 -3.01 11.53
C ALA A 147 -2.93 -2.69 11.58
N THR A 148 -3.33 -1.61 10.91
CA THR A 148 -4.72 -1.20 10.72
C THR A 148 -5.00 -1.03 9.23
N HIS A 149 -6.05 -1.69 8.74
CA HIS A 149 -6.52 -1.55 7.37
C HIS A 149 -7.62 -0.48 7.30
N VAL A 150 -7.37 0.57 6.51
CA VAL A 150 -8.28 1.70 6.30
C VAL A 150 -8.90 1.58 4.91
N TYR A 151 -10.22 1.72 4.85
CA TYR A 151 -10.98 1.64 3.61
C TYR A 151 -11.29 3.03 3.06
N ALA A 152 -10.91 3.34 1.81
CA ALA A 152 -11.31 4.59 1.14
C ALA A 152 -12.74 4.53 0.58
N LYS A 153 -13.39 3.36 0.68
CA LYS A 153 -14.75 3.12 0.19
C LYS A 153 -15.76 4.21 0.54
N PRO A 154 -15.87 4.72 1.78
CA PRO A 154 -16.86 5.75 2.10
C PRO A 154 -16.61 7.04 1.32
N VAL A 155 -15.34 7.44 1.18
CA VAL A 155 -14.93 8.63 0.42
C VAL A 155 -15.25 8.45 -1.07
N ILE A 156 -14.90 7.31 -1.64
CA ILE A 156 -15.18 6.99 -3.05
C ILE A 156 -16.69 6.97 -3.30
N ARG A 157 -17.48 6.40 -2.38
CA ARG A 157 -18.94 6.39 -2.48
C ARG A 157 -19.49 7.80 -2.57
N ASP A 158 -19.08 8.68 -1.67
CA ASP A 158 -19.60 10.04 -1.60
C ASP A 158 -19.24 10.83 -2.87
N ILE A 159 -18.01 10.68 -3.39
CA ILE A 159 -17.59 11.23 -4.69
C ILE A 159 -18.48 10.73 -5.84
N ILE A 160 -18.80 9.43 -5.87
CA ILE A 160 -19.66 8.85 -6.91
C ILE A 160 -21.07 9.42 -6.82
N LEU A 161 -21.63 9.57 -5.62
CA LEU A 161 -22.95 10.14 -5.42
C LEU A 161 -23.02 11.60 -5.88
N ASP A 162 -21.98 12.38 -5.58
CA ASP A 162 -21.87 13.77 -6.02
C ASP A 162 -21.80 13.87 -7.56
N ILE A 163 -20.99 13.03 -8.21
CA ILE A 163 -20.89 12.97 -9.69
C ILE A 163 -22.20 12.49 -10.34
N ALA A 164 -22.89 11.53 -9.70
CA ALA A 164 -24.16 11.03 -10.19
C ALA A 164 -25.22 12.13 -10.20
N GLY A 165 -25.19 13.04 -9.22
CA GLY A 165 -26.13 14.17 -9.14
C GLY A 165 -27.59 13.71 -9.10
N GLY A 166 -27.86 12.61 -8.38
CA GLY A 166 -29.18 12.00 -8.28
C GLY A 166 -29.59 11.14 -9.49
N ARG A 167 -28.79 11.08 -10.57
CA ARG A 167 -29.06 10.18 -11.70
C ARG A 167 -28.85 8.72 -11.28
N PRO A 168 -29.66 7.78 -11.80
CA PRO A 168 -29.44 6.36 -11.56
C PRO A 168 -28.11 5.93 -12.20
N PHE A 169 -27.37 5.07 -11.52
CA PHE A 169 -26.12 4.51 -12.02
C PHE A 169 -25.95 3.07 -11.57
N VAL A 170 -25.06 2.36 -12.26
CA VAL A 170 -24.71 0.98 -11.94
C VAL A 170 -23.22 0.93 -11.62
N LEU A 171 -22.88 0.32 -10.49
CA LEU A 171 -21.49 -0.02 -10.17
C LEU A 171 -21.17 -1.38 -10.80
N ALA A 172 -20.26 -1.36 -11.77
CA ALA A 172 -19.73 -2.57 -12.40
C ALA A 172 -18.41 -2.97 -11.74
N CYS A 173 -18.14 -4.28 -11.69
CA CYS A 173 -16.84 -4.83 -11.32
C CYS A 173 -16.25 -5.59 -12.50
N THR A 174 -14.95 -5.39 -12.73
CA THR A 174 -14.20 -6.06 -13.79
C THR A 174 -13.94 -7.53 -13.51
N ASP A 175 -13.95 -7.93 -12.25
CA ASP A 175 -13.66 -9.29 -11.81
C ASP A 175 -14.52 -9.71 -10.59
N ALA A 176 -14.67 -11.02 -10.42
CA ALA A 176 -15.45 -11.60 -9.33
C ALA A 176 -14.82 -11.38 -7.94
N GLY A 177 -13.49 -11.18 -7.86
CA GLY A 177 -12.78 -10.93 -6.61
C GLY A 177 -13.19 -9.60 -5.99
N ARG A 178 -13.38 -8.57 -6.82
CA ARG A 178 -13.87 -7.24 -6.43
C ARG A 178 -15.40 -7.15 -6.27
N ALA A 179 -16.17 -8.18 -6.61
CA ALA A 179 -17.62 -8.16 -6.43
C ALA A 179 -18.03 -7.98 -4.95
N LYS A 180 -17.22 -8.47 -4.01
CA LYS A 180 -17.41 -8.22 -2.57
C LYS A 180 -17.19 -6.75 -2.21
N TRP A 181 -16.29 -6.07 -2.93
CA TRP A 181 -16.06 -4.63 -2.76
C TRP A 181 -17.26 -3.81 -3.23
N SER A 182 -17.95 -4.16 -4.32
CA SER A 182 -19.14 -3.40 -4.75
C SER A 182 -20.38 -3.70 -3.93
N SER A 183 -20.55 -4.94 -3.46
CA SER A 183 -21.76 -5.35 -2.73
C SER A 183 -21.80 -4.92 -1.26
N ARG A 184 -20.64 -4.71 -0.62
CA ARG A 184 -20.56 -4.33 0.81
C ARG A 184 -20.95 -2.87 1.04
N SER A 185 -22.20 -2.46 0.89
CA SER A 185 -22.61 -1.13 1.37
C SER A 185 -22.22 -1.01 2.85
N PRO A 186 -21.60 0.10 3.32
CA PRO A 186 -21.43 0.30 4.75
C PRO A 186 -22.82 0.18 5.36
N THR A 187 -23.01 -0.72 6.32
CA THR A 187 -24.27 -0.86 7.04
C THR A 187 -24.44 0.38 7.93
N THR A 188 -24.74 1.52 7.31
CA THR A 188 -25.43 2.62 7.97
C THR A 188 -26.90 2.24 7.92
N SER A 189 -27.53 2.20 9.09
CA SER A 189 -28.94 1.87 9.30
C SER A 189 -29.85 2.33 8.15
N GLY A 190 -30.51 1.38 7.49
CA GLY A 190 -31.65 1.63 6.60
C GLY A 190 -31.29 1.79 5.12
N SER A 191 -31.54 0.72 4.36
CA SER A 191 -31.72 0.63 2.89
C SER A 191 -30.64 1.23 1.97
N PRO A 192 -30.25 0.54 0.88
CA PRO A 192 -29.44 1.16 -0.17
C PRO A 192 -30.19 2.38 -0.75
N PRO A 193 -29.49 3.48 -1.10
CA PRO A 193 -30.13 4.61 -1.74
C PRO A 193 -30.82 4.15 -3.04
N PRO A 194 -32.00 4.70 -3.38
CA PRO A 194 -32.87 4.19 -4.45
C PRO A 194 -32.24 4.20 -5.85
N SER A 195 -31.04 4.76 -6.01
CA SER A 195 -30.35 4.95 -7.30
C SER A 195 -29.17 4.01 -7.55
N CYS A 196 -28.79 3.15 -6.59
CA CYS A 196 -27.60 2.29 -6.72
C CYS A 196 -27.98 0.81 -6.80
N SER A 197 -27.95 0.23 -8.00
CA SER A 197 -27.96 -1.23 -8.18
C SER A 197 -26.53 -1.73 -8.42
N SER A 198 -26.06 -2.65 -7.58
CA SER A 198 -24.79 -3.35 -7.82
C SER A 198 -25.07 -4.53 -8.74
N ALA A 199 -24.54 -4.51 -9.97
CA ALA A 199 -24.58 -5.64 -10.88
C ALA A 199 -23.15 -6.15 -11.10
N ALA A 200 -22.83 -7.32 -10.55
CA ALA A 200 -21.58 -8.02 -10.84
C ALA A 200 -21.70 -8.71 -12.21
N THR A 201 -21.52 -7.96 -13.30
CA THR A 201 -21.40 -8.57 -14.63
C THR A 201 -19.94 -8.86 -14.91
N THR A 202 -19.51 -10.13 -14.76
CA THR A 202 -18.20 -10.58 -15.23
C THR A 202 -18.14 -10.48 -16.75
N ALA A 203 -17.43 -9.49 -17.29
CA ALA A 203 -17.07 -9.48 -18.70
C ALA A 203 -15.98 -10.53 -18.93
N SER A 204 -16.33 -11.66 -19.55
CA SER A 204 -15.33 -12.64 -19.99
C SER A 204 -14.52 -12.05 -21.15
N ALA A 205 -13.21 -11.89 -20.96
CA ALA A 205 -12.32 -11.59 -22.08
C ALA A 205 -12.44 -12.68 -23.17
N PRO A 206 -12.45 -12.33 -24.46
CA PRO A 206 -12.47 -13.33 -25.52
C PRO A 206 -11.23 -14.21 -25.42
N ARG A 207 -11.43 -15.54 -25.41
CA ARG A 207 -10.34 -16.52 -25.39
C ARG A 207 -9.41 -16.24 -26.57
N SER A 208 -8.11 -16.15 -26.30
CA SER A 208 -7.08 -16.08 -27.34
C SER A 208 -7.24 -17.23 -28.33
N PRO A 209 -7.06 -17.00 -29.65
CA PRO A 209 -7.15 -18.08 -30.62
C PRO A 209 -6.06 -19.13 -30.37
N PRO A 210 -6.31 -20.41 -30.72
CA PRO A 210 -5.35 -21.49 -30.50
C PRO A 210 -4.03 -21.20 -31.22
N SER A 211 -2.92 -21.39 -30.52
CA SER A 211 -1.58 -21.25 -31.08
C SER A 211 -1.37 -22.26 -32.22
N THR A 212 -0.95 -21.75 -33.37
CA THR A 212 -0.51 -22.56 -34.52
C THR A 212 0.66 -23.47 -34.12
N PRO A 213 0.71 -24.73 -34.60
CA PRO A 213 1.79 -25.65 -34.26
C PRO A 213 3.12 -25.15 -34.84
N ARG A 214 4.18 -25.17 -34.01
CA ARG A 214 5.55 -24.85 -34.42
C ARG A 214 6.08 -25.96 -35.35
N SER A 215 6.60 -25.58 -36.52
CA SER A 215 7.37 -26.46 -37.40
C SER A 215 8.63 -27.02 -36.71
N PRO A 216 9.05 -28.26 -37.00
CA PRO A 216 10.24 -28.85 -36.39
C PRO A 216 11.52 -28.22 -36.92
N ALA A 217 12.41 -27.85 -36.00
CA ALA A 217 13.72 -27.29 -36.30
C ALA A 217 14.60 -28.30 -37.05
N SER A 218 15.19 -27.84 -38.16
CA SER A 218 16.21 -28.55 -38.93
C SER A 218 17.47 -28.77 -38.09
N ARG A 219 17.91 -30.03 -37.99
CA ARG A 219 19.22 -30.41 -37.47
C ARG A 219 20.31 -29.88 -38.41
N SER A 220 21.23 -29.09 -37.90
CA SER A 220 22.53 -28.85 -38.53
C SER A 220 23.61 -29.54 -37.70
N SER A 221 24.17 -30.58 -38.30
CA SER A 221 25.43 -31.22 -37.93
C SER A 221 26.60 -30.25 -38.14
N SER A 222 27.50 -30.14 -37.17
CA SER A 222 28.86 -29.66 -37.40
C SER A 222 29.84 -30.42 -36.51
N THR A 223 30.43 -31.45 -37.11
CA THR A 223 31.75 -31.99 -36.80
C THR A 223 32.79 -30.86 -36.91
N THR A 224 33.78 -30.82 -36.02
CA THR A 224 35.23 -30.84 -36.33
C THR A 224 36.03 -30.51 -35.06
N THR A 225 36.84 -31.51 -34.67
CA THR A 225 38.14 -31.55 -33.95
C THR A 225 38.40 -30.66 -32.75
#